data_AF-A0A6B2X536-F1
#
_entry.id   AF-A0A6B2X536-F1
#
_cell.length_a   1.000
_cell.length_b   1.000
_cell.length_c   1.000
_cell.angle_alpha   90.00
_cell.angle_beta   90.00
_cell.angle_gamma   90.00
#
_symmetry.space_group_name_H-M   'P 1'
#
loop_
_entity.id
_entity.type
_entity.pdbx_description
1 polymer ?
#
loop_
_entity_poly.entity_id
_entity_poly.type
_entity_poly.pdbx_seq_one_letter_code
_entity_poly.pdbx_strand_id
1 'polypeptide(L)'
;MGDDYISADDFLYARCVVVANGREFYEGVLADPTRFPTGMEFESLLYLASNAYEAQTGAPHSQRTSVSWESFSNTAGWEPVQGTAGGRYTGAGMPPLTRRPA
;
A
#
# COMPACT_ATOMS: atom_id res chain seq x y z
N MET A 1 -6.39 -5.89 -22.02
CA MET A 1 -7.37 -6.14 -20.95
C MET A 1 -6.60 -6.31 -19.66
N GLY A 2 -6.20 -5.19 -19.07
CA GLY A 2 -5.36 -5.11 -17.87
C GLY A 2 -6.01 -4.27 -16.78
N ASP A 3 -7.33 -4.06 -16.86
CA ASP A 3 -8.03 -2.96 -16.19
C ASP A 3 -8.85 -3.41 -14.96
N ASP A 4 -8.85 -4.71 -14.64
CA ASP A 4 -9.64 -5.30 -13.55
C ASP A 4 -8.93 -5.28 -12.18
N TYR A 5 -7.66 -4.86 -12.13
CA TYR A 5 -6.84 -4.88 -10.91
C TYR A 5 -6.30 -3.48 -10.57
N ILE A 6 -6.02 -3.26 -9.29
CA ILE A 6 -5.18 -2.15 -8.82
C ILE A 6 -3.73 -2.65 -8.78
N SER A 7 -2.77 -1.84 -9.24
CA SER A 7 -1.36 -2.21 -9.11
C SER A 7 -0.93 -2.19 -7.63
N ALA A 8 0.16 -2.89 -7.33
CA ALA A 8 0.72 -2.93 -5.98
C ALA A 8 1.13 -1.53 -5.50
N ASP A 9 1.65 -0.72 -6.42
CA ASP A 9 2.12 0.65 -6.18
C ASP A 9 0.93 1.61 -6.01
N ASP A 10 -0.08 1.54 -6.89
CA ASP A 10 -1.29 2.37 -6.76
C ASP A 10 -2.00 2.15 -5.42
N PHE A 11 -2.08 0.87 -4.98
CA PHE A 11 -2.64 0.54 -3.67
C PHE A 11 -1.79 1.12 -2.53
N LEU A 12 -0.48 1.07 -2.66
CA LEU A 12 0.47 1.56 -1.67
C LEU A 12 0.40 3.09 -1.52
N TYR A 13 0.32 3.81 -2.64
CA TYR A 13 0.21 5.27 -2.62
C TYR A 13 -1.15 5.73 -2.10
N ALA A 14 -2.24 5.02 -2.45
CA ALA A 14 -3.55 5.28 -1.87
C ALA A 14 -3.59 4.97 -0.36
N ARG A 15 -2.88 3.93 0.12
CA ARG A 15 -2.70 3.68 1.55
C ARG A 15 -1.98 4.82 2.27
N CYS A 16 -1.05 5.50 1.60
CA CYS A 16 -0.39 6.67 2.18
C CYS A 16 -1.38 7.80 2.45
N VAL A 17 -2.39 7.99 1.58
CA VAL A 17 -3.51 8.93 1.82
C VAL A 17 -4.25 8.56 3.11
N VAL A 18 -4.56 7.27 3.29
CA VAL A 18 -5.26 6.78 4.50
C VAL A 18 -4.47 7.12 5.76
N VAL A 19 -3.17 6.84 5.77
CA VAL A 19 -2.29 7.10 6.92
C VAL A 19 -2.12 8.60 7.18
N ALA A 20 -1.96 9.40 6.12
CA ALA A 20 -1.80 10.84 6.22
C ALA A 20 -3.04 11.55 6.82
N ASN A 21 -4.24 11.00 6.60
CA ASN A 21 -5.48 11.51 7.20
C ASN A 21 -5.65 11.11 8.68
N GLY A 22 -4.72 10.35 9.25
CA GLY A 22 -4.65 10.06 10.67
C GLY A 22 -5.41 8.81 11.11
N ARG A 23 -5.34 8.56 12.43
CA ARG A 23 -5.79 7.30 13.04
C ARG A 23 -7.27 7.00 12.82
N GLU A 24 -8.15 7.98 13.05
CA GLU A 24 -9.59 7.78 12.92
C GLU A 24 -10.01 7.41 11.49
N PHE A 25 -9.37 8.04 10.49
CA PHE A 25 -9.61 7.71 9.09
C PHE A 25 -9.10 6.30 8.76
N TYR A 26 -7.88 5.96 9.22
CA TYR A 26 -7.31 4.63 9.08
C TYR A 26 -8.21 3.54 9.68
N GLU A 27 -8.62 3.69 10.94
CA GLU A 27 -9.49 2.74 11.62
C GLU A 27 -10.85 2.63 10.92
N GLY A 28 -11.36 3.75 10.41
CA GLY A 28 -12.59 3.80 9.63
C GLY A 28 -12.52 3.02 8.31
N VAL A 29 -11.42 3.14 7.57
CA VAL A 29 -11.18 2.38 6.33
C VAL A 29 -10.93 0.90 6.63
N LEU A 30 -10.27 0.59 7.75
CA LEU A 30 -10.04 -0.80 8.18
C LEU A 30 -11.35 -1.51 8.53
N ALA A 31 -12.29 -0.79 9.17
CA ALA A 31 -13.62 -1.32 9.50
C ALA A 31 -14.55 -1.41 8.27
N ASP A 32 -14.43 -0.47 7.33
CA ASP A 32 -15.23 -0.41 6.11
C ASP A 32 -14.34 -0.08 4.89
N PRO A 33 -13.88 -1.10 4.14
CA PRO A 33 -13.02 -0.93 2.97
C PRO A 33 -13.65 -0.12 1.84
N THR A 34 -14.97 0.09 1.82
CA THR A 34 -15.63 0.93 0.79
C THR A 34 -15.26 2.41 0.92
N ARG A 35 -14.72 2.81 2.08
CA ARG A 35 -14.20 4.16 2.35
C ARG A 35 -12.79 4.39 1.84
N PHE A 36 -12.14 3.37 1.27
CA PHE A 36 -10.78 3.47 0.76
C PHE A 36 -10.71 4.54 -0.36
N PRO A 37 -9.71 5.44 -0.34
CA PRO A 37 -9.62 6.54 -1.29
C PRO A 37 -9.39 6.03 -2.71
N THR A 38 -10.11 6.60 -3.66
CA THR A 38 -9.95 6.31 -5.09
C THR A 38 -9.58 7.61 -5.83
N GLY A 39 -8.66 7.50 -6.81
CA GLY A 39 -8.19 8.65 -7.58
C GLY A 39 -7.31 9.65 -6.80
N MET A 40 -6.79 9.25 -5.64
CA MET A 40 -5.87 10.06 -4.84
C MET A 40 -4.67 9.21 -4.41
N GLU A 41 -3.50 9.81 -4.40
CA GLU A 41 -2.24 9.21 -3.97
C GLU A 41 -1.50 10.13 -3.00
N PHE A 42 -0.62 9.56 -2.19
CA PHE A 42 0.30 10.35 -1.36
C PHE A 42 1.66 9.66 -1.20
N GLU A 43 2.26 9.25 -2.32
CA GLU A 43 3.57 8.58 -2.40
C GLU A 43 4.67 9.35 -1.64
N SER A 44 4.60 10.68 -1.63
CA SER A 44 5.55 11.56 -0.94
C SER A 44 5.79 11.19 0.53
N LEU A 45 4.81 10.56 1.21
CA LEU A 45 4.96 10.10 2.58
C LEU A 45 6.10 9.09 2.75
N LEU A 46 6.34 8.26 1.75
CA LEU A 46 7.34 7.18 1.78
C LEU A 46 8.78 7.73 1.81
N TYR A 47 8.98 8.91 1.22
CA TYR A 47 10.29 9.56 1.10
C TYR A 47 10.49 10.70 2.09
N LEU A 48 9.47 11.06 2.88
CA LEU A 48 9.52 12.21 3.77
C LEU A 48 10.72 12.15 4.74
N ALA A 49 10.91 11.00 5.39
CA ALA A 49 11.97 10.83 6.38
C ALA A 49 13.37 10.85 5.75
N SER A 50 13.56 10.16 4.61
CA SER A 50 14.83 10.16 3.89
C SER A 50 15.17 11.55 3.37
N ASN A 51 14.21 12.24 2.76
CA ASN A 51 14.39 13.58 2.21
C ASN A 51 14.72 14.58 3.33
N ALA A 52 14.07 14.50 4.49
CA ALA A 52 14.37 15.35 5.64
C ALA A 52 15.78 15.11 6.18
N TYR A 53 16.20 13.84 6.29
CA TYR A 53 17.56 13.49 6.72
C TYR A 53 18.62 14.02 5.75
N GLU A 54 18.42 13.83 4.45
CA GLU A 54 19.35 14.30 3.42
C GLU A 54 19.42 15.83 3.39
N ALA A 55 18.28 16.52 3.52
CA ALA A 55 18.24 17.97 3.61
C ALA A 55 18.95 18.51 4.85
N GLN A 56 18.85 17.82 5.99
CA GLN A 56 19.47 18.25 7.24
C GLN A 56 20.97 17.97 7.30
N THR A 57 21.42 16.85 6.73
CA THR A 57 22.80 16.36 6.90
C THR A 57 23.68 16.53 5.66
N GLY A 58 23.07 16.68 4.48
CA GLY A 58 23.77 16.64 3.19
C GLY A 58 24.30 15.25 2.82
N ALA A 59 24.00 14.21 3.61
CA ALA A 59 24.46 12.84 3.39
C ALA A 59 23.29 11.96 2.94
N PRO A 60 23.52 10.98 2.05
CA PRO A 60 22.46 10.08 1.56
C PRO A 60 21.87 9.25 2.72
N HIS A 61 20.55 9.05 2.68
CA HIS A 61 19.86 8.25 3.67
C HIS A 61 19.96 6.75 3.32
N SER A 62 20.67 5.97 4.16
CA SER A 62 20.87 4.52 3.97
C SER A 62 20.20 3.65 5.03
N GLN A 63 19.53 4.26 6.01
CA GLN A 63 18.89 3.52 7.10
C GLN A 63 17.66 2.79 6.59
N ARG A 64 17.57 1.48 6.88
CA ARG A 64 16.39 0.67 6.59
C ARG A 64 15.50 0.63 7.83
N THR A 65 14.20 0.72 7.63
CA THR A 65 13.22 0.48 8.68
C THR A 65 13.20 -1.00 9.06
N SER A 66 12.80 -1.31 10.30
CA SER A 66 12.67 -2.70 10.77
C SER A 66 11.55 -3.48 10.05
N VAL A 67 10.64 -2.77 9.39
CA VAL A 67 9.52 -3.32 8.61
C VAL A 67 9.52 -2.72 7.22
N SER A 68 9.11 -3.52 6.24
CA SER A 68 8.88 -3.05 4.87
C SER A 68 7.50 -2.41 4.76
N TRP A 69 7.41 -1.28 4.06
CA TRP A 69 6.15 -0.60 3.75
C TRP A 69 5.53 -1.10 2.45
N GLU A 70 6.28 -1.84 1.64
CA GLU A 70 5.85 -2.38 0.35
C GLU A 70 4.60 -3.26 0.46
N SER A 71 3.74 -3.16 -0.54
CA SER A 71 2.60 -4.06 -0.72
C SER A 71 3.06 -5.53 -0.62
N PHE A 72 2.20 -6.37 -0.03
CA PHE A 72 2.46 -7.80 0.21
C PHE A 72 3.54 -8.16 1.26
N SER A 73 4.30 -7.19 1.80
CA SER A 73 5.33 -7.49 2.82
C SER A 73 4.79 -7.99 4.16
N ASN A 74 3.57 -7.57 4.53
CA ASN A 74 2.86 -8.09 5.69
C ASN A 74 2.03 -9.32 5.30
N THR A 75 2.65 -10.49 5.21
CA THR A 75 2.02 -11.72 4.70
C THR A 75 0.72 -12.08 5.41
N ALA A 76 0.63 -11.87 6.72
CA ALA A 76 -0.59 -12.12 7.50
C ALA A 76 -1.77 -11.24 7.07
N GLY A 77 -1.52 -10.04 6.54
CA GLY A 77 -2.56 -9.14 6.04
C GLY A 77 -3.05 -9.48 4.63
N TRP A 78 -2.46 -10.48 3.97
CA TRP A 78 -2.77 -10.87 2.59
C TRP A 78 -3.12 -12.36 2.46
N GLU A 79 -3.54 -12.99 3.55
CA GLU A 79 -4.04 -14.37 3.49
C GLU A 79 -5.29 -14.44 2.59
N PRO A 80 -5.41 -15.47 1.73
CA PRO A 80 -6.56 -15.61 0.84
C PRO A 80 -7.87 -15.68 1.62
N VAL A 81 -8.82 -14.81 1.26
CA VAL A 81 -10.21 -14.87 1.75
C VAL A 81 -11.14 -15.39 0.67
N GLN A 82 -12.38 -15.71 1.05
CA GLN A 82 -13.41 -16.13 0.09
C GLN A 82 -13.60 -15.05 -0.99
N GLY A 83 -13.42 -15.43 -2.26
CA GLY A 83 -13.50 -14.52 -3.40
C GLY A 83 -12.16 -14.00 -3.92
N THR A 84 -11.04 -14.30 -3.25
CA THR A 84 -9.70 -14.11 -3.84
C THR A 84 -9.45 -15.15 -4.91
N ALA A 85 -8.88 -14.74 -6.04
CA ALA A 85 -8.55 -15.64 -7.14
C ALA A 85 -7.12 -15.38 -7.63
N GLY A 86 -6.41 -16.46 -7.96
CA GLY A 86 -5.10 -16.35 -8.60
C GLY A 86 -5.24 -15.84 -10.04
N GLY A 87 -4.28 -15.01 -10.46
CA GLY A 87 -4.12 -14.54 -11.82
C GLY A 87 -2.78 -14.98 -12.42
N ARG A 88 -2.53 -14.56 -13.66
CA ARG A 88 -1.27 -14.81 -14.38
C ARG A 88 -0.01 -14.40 -13.60
N TYR A 89 -0.14 -13.40 -12.72
CA TYR A 89 0.97 -12.81 -11.97
C TYR A 89 1.01 -13.22 -10.49
N THR A 90 0.09 -14.09 -10.04
CA THR A 90 0.07 -14.57 -8.65
C THR A 90 1.22 -15.55 -8.39
N GLY A 91 1.90 -15.41 -7.25
CA GLY A 91 3.05 -16.23 -6.85
C GLY A 91 3.59 -15.86 -5.46
N ALA A 92 4.79 -16.30 -5.13
CA ALA A 92 5.39 -16.12 -3.79
C ALA A 92 5.54 -14.65 -3.34
N GLY A 93 5.60 -13.70 -4.28
CA GLY A 93 5.69 -12.26 -3.99
C GLY A 93 4.43 -11.46 -4.35
N MET A 94 3.38 -12.11 -4.87
CA MET A 94 2.14 -11.46 -5.27
C MET A 94 0.97 -12.39 -4.94
N PRO A 95 0.26 -12.19 -3.83
CA PRO A 95 -0.84 -13.05 -3.40
C PRO A 95 -2.03 -12.97 -4.37
N PRO A 96 -2.95 -13.95 -4.33
CA PRO A 96 -4.21 -13.83 -5.07
C PRO A 96 -5.01 -12.64 -4.54
N LEU A 97 -5.65 -11.89 -5.45
CA LEU A 97 -6.37 -10.67 -5.13
C LEU A 97 -7.85 -10.80 -5.45
N THR A 98 -8.67 -9.99 -4.79
CA THR A 98 -10.07 -9.80 -5.19
C THR A 98 -10.11 -8.97 -6.48
N ARG A 99 -10.95 -9.36 -7.43
CA ARG A 99 -11.18 -8.53 -8.63
C ARG A 99 -11.91 -7.25 -8.26
N ARG A 100 -11.76 -6.19 -9.06
CA ARG A 100 -12.65 -5.04 -8.97
C ARG A 100 -14.11 -5.51 -9.08
N PRO A 101 -15.03 -4.97 -8.26
CA PRO A 101 -16.45 -5.10 -8.53
C PRO A 101 -16.75 -4.60 -9.94
N ALA A 102 -17.66 -5.29 -10.64
CA ALA A 102 -18.14 -4.86 -11.96
C ALA A 102 -18.91 -3.54 -11.88
#